data_AF-A0AA41QT75-F1
#
_entry.id   AF-A0AA41QT75-F1
#
_cell.length_a   1.000
_cell.length_b   1.000
_cell.length_c   1.000
_cell.angle_alpha   90.00
_cell.angle_beta   90.00
_cell.angle_gamma   90.00
#
_symmetry.space_group_name_H-M   'P 1'
#
loop_
_entity.id
_entity.type
_entity.pdbx_description
1 polymer ?
#
loop_
_entity_poly.entity_id
_entity_poly.type
_entity_poly.pdbx_seq_one_letter_code
_entity_poly.pdbx_strand_id
1 'polypeptide(L)'
;MPFPPTTLTSRPRGRTSAGLTLTVAAALLLTGCTASGAPAAVTSTPSVAATIAPTGDGTLLIGTLFPMTGEAGVAVTGAAQVAGTELAAREILEQALPGTLPIQLVHRNSTGNAAVAVADLVARHVDLVLWDATSAVPAEVSASVVAAGIALLPLDDFTNGGTPLAADEAFAVRLRTSDPGLADTAGGGEAFDGVVLAALAAAEAGDDGGPSIAPALDRVSHGDSVCTSWATCRTALGEKKQIAYQGVTGRRS
;
A
#
# COMPACT_ATOMS: atom_id res chain seq x y z
N MET A 1 -15.88 -39.46 -40.94
CA MET A 1 -14.52 -39.26 -41.47
C MET A 1 -13.57 -39.30 -40.28
N PRO A 2 -12.71 -40.32 -40.16
CA PRO A 2 -11.79 -40.45 -39.03
C PRO A 2 -10.49 -39.68 -39.28
N PHE A 3 -10.08 -38.85 -38.33
CA PHE A 3 -8.77 -38.20 -38.31
C PHE A 3 -7.69 -39.19 -37.85
N PRO A 4 -6.49 -39.21 -38.47
CA PRO A 4 -5.39 -40.06 -38.03
C PRO A 4 -4.64 -39.48 -36.81
N PRO A 5 -4.01 -40.31 -35.98
CA PRO A 5 -3.22 -39.87 -34.83
C PRO A 5 -1.84 -39.33 -35.25
N THR A 6 -1.42 -38.23 -34.64
CA THR A 6 -0.07 -37.66 -34.79
C THR A 6 0.86 -38.27 -33.75
N THR A 7 1.95 -38.87 -34.23
CA THR A 7 2.99 -39.54 -33.45
C THR A 7 3.96 -38.56 -32.77
N LEU A 8 4.29 -38.86 -31.51
CA LEU A 8 5.34 -38.21 -30.72
C LEU A 8 6.73 -38.38 -31.36
N THR A 9 7.58 -37.35 -31.24
CA THR A 9 9.03 -37.54 -31.17
C THR A 9 9.59 -36.75 -29.98
N SER A 10 10.04 -37.49 -28.98
CA SER A 10 10.77 -36.95 -27.83
C SER A 10 12.22 -36.64 -28.25
N ARG A 11 12.79 -35.56 -27.72
CA ARG A 11 14.17 -35.16 -27.98
C ARG A 11 14.92 -35.11 -26.64
N PRO A 12 15.80 -36.07 -26.33
CA PRO A 12 16.66 -35.96 -25.16
C PRO A 12 17.91 -35.14 -25.51
N ARG A 13 18.25 -34.14 -24.68
CA ARG A 13 19.55 -33.46 -24.76
C ARG A 13 20.28 -33.55 -23.41
N GLY A 14 21.27 -34.44 -23.42
CA GLY A 14 22.65 -34.11 -23.07
C GLY A 14 22.96 -33.74 -21.62
N ARG A 15 23.30 -34.76 -20.83
CA ARG A 15 24.11 -34.64 -19.62
C ARG A 15 25.52 -34.19 -20.02
N THR A 16 26.13 -33.24 -19.30
CA THR A 16 27.58 -33.25 -19.08
C THR A 16 27.88 -32.77 -17.66
N SER A 17 28.49 -33.69 -16.91
CA SER A 17 29.09 -33.48 -15.60
C SER A 17 30.60 -33.31 -15.82
N ALA A 18 31.25 -32.39 -15.11
CA ALA A 18 32.69 -32.44 -14.91
C ALA A 18 33.05 -31.72 -13.60
N GLY A 19 33.37 -32.51 -12.59
CA GLY A 19 34.10 -32.04 -11.42
C GLY A 19 35.61 -32.10 -11.68
N LEU A 20 36.38 -31.31 -10.93
CA LEU A 20 37.80 -31.56 -10.74
C LEU A 20 38.22 -31.07 -9.36
N THR A 21 38.44 -32.02 -8.46
CA THR A 21 39.18 -31.85 -7.20
C THR A 21 40.67 -31.99 -7.48
N LEU A 22 41.50 -31.16 -6.82
CA LEU A 22 42.93 -31.43 -6.68
C LEU A 22 43.40 -30.98 -5.29
N THR A 23 43.74 -31.97 -4.47
CA THR A 23 44.58 -31.85 -3.27
C THR A 23 46.05 -32.07 -3.66
N VAL A 24 46.98 -31.40 -2.96
CA VAL A 24 48.25 -31.97 -2.43
C VAL A 24 49.03 -30.86 -1.71
N ALA A 25 49.59 -31.25 -0.57
CA ALA A 25 50.31 -30.46 0.43
C ALA A 25 51.82 -30.35 0.16
N ALA A 26 52.49 -29.36 0.78
CA ALA A 26 53.80 -29.52 1.45
C ALA A 26 54.19 -28.23 2.20
N ALA A 27 54.69 -28.41 3.42
CA ALA A 27 55.16 -27.36 4.33
C ALA A 27 56.68 -27.15 4.25
N LEU A 28 57.16 -25.91 4.44
CA LEU A 28 58.47 -25.63 5.04
C LEU A 28 58.47 -24.20 5.63
N LEU A 29 58.86 -24.12 6.90
CA LEU A 29 58.95 -22.94 7.76
C LEU A 29 60.18 -22.10 7.40
N LEU A 30 60.08 -20.76 7.43
CA LEU A 30 61.19 -19.88 7.80
C LEU A 30 60.63 -18.58 8.42
N THR A 31 61.08 -18.30 9.63
CA THR A 31 60.76 -17.14 10.47
C THR A 31 61.42 -15.87 9.94
N GLY A 32 60.64 -14.78 9.87
CA GLY A 32 61.13 -13.43 9.55
C GLY A 32 60.21 -12.37 10.12
N CYS A 33 60.54 -11.86 11.31
CA CYS A 33 59.88 -10.71 11.92
C CYS A 33 60.39 -9.42 11.30
N THR A 34 59.55 -8.67 10.58
CA THR A 34 59.61 -7.19 10.54
C THR A 34 58.19 -6.64 10.45
N ALA A 35 57.84 -5.73 11.35
CA ALA A 35 56.54 -5.09 11.42
C ALA A 35 56.47 -3.94 10.39
N SER A 36 55.50 -3.97 9.47
CA SER A 36 55.03 -2.74 8.80
C SER A 36 53.72 -2.98 8.05
N GLY A 37 52.65 -2.30 8.49
CA GLY A 37 51.45 -2.00 7.69
C GLY A 37 50.42 -3.12 7.52
N ALA A 38 49.54 -3.31 8.51
CA ALA A 38 48.26 -3.99 8.27
C ALA A 38 47.37 -3.11 7.36
N PRO A 39 46.71 -3.66 6.33
CA PRO A 39 45.73 -2.91 5.56
C PRO A 39 44.59 -2.52 6.51
N ALA A 40 44.25 -1.24 6.56
CA ALA A 40 43.12 -0.75 7.31
C ALA A 40 41.86 -1.45 6.79
N ALA A 41 41.33 -2.39 7.58
CA ALA A 41 40.00 -2.90 7.36
C ALA A 41 39.05 -1.72 7.54
N VAL A 42 38.48 -1.24 6.44
CA VAL A 42 37.33 -0.33 6.47
C VAL A 42 36.17 -1.12 7.05
N THR A 43 36.03 -1.05 8.37
CA THR A 43 34.84 -1.47 9.08
C THR A 43 33.74 -0.48 8.70
N SER A 44 32.95 -0.82 7.70
CA SER A 44 31.69 -0.14 7.43
C SER A 44 30.76 -0.41 8.60
N THR A 45 30.72 0.50 9.58
CA THR A 45 29.68 0.51 10.60
C THR A 45 28.34 0.62 9.86
N PRO A 46 27.41 -0.36 9.98
CA PRO A 46 26.08 -0.18 9.41
C PRO A 46 25.46 1.04 10.09
N SER A 47 25.19 2.07 9.30
CA SER A 47 24.37 3.20 9.71
C SER A 47 22.97 2.65 9.90
N VAL A 48 22.61 2.32 11.15
CA VAL A 48 21.24 2.00 11.51
C VAL A 48 20.45 3.27 11.21
N ALA A 49 19.67 3.25 10.12
CA ALA A 49 18.70 4.31 9.84
C ALA A 49 17.87 4.47 11.11
N ALA A 50 17.76 5.70 11.62
CA ALA A 50 17.03 5.97 12.84
C ALA A 50 15.60 5.43 12.69
N THR A 51 15.28 4.35 13.40
CA THR A 51 13.93 3.87 13.53
C THR A 51 13.19 4.94 14.32
N ILE A 52 12.35 5.71 13.63
CA ILE A 52 11.33 6.57 14.26
C ILE A 52 10.62 5.66 15.27
N ALA A 53 10.58 6.06 16.55
CA ALA A 53 9.80 5.31 17.53
C ALA A 53 8.34 5.25 17.05
N PRO A 54 7.67 4.09 17.11
CA PRO A 54 6.29 3.99 16.64
C PRO A 54 5.44 5.05 17.33
N THR A 55 4.69 5.79 16.51
CA THR A 55 3.94 6.98 16.91
C THR A 55 2.45 6.73 17.03
N GLY A 56 1.94 5.62 16.48
CA GLY A 56 0.54 5.27 16.56
C GLY A 56 0.16 4.40 17.76
N ASP A 57 -1.12 4.05 17.84
CA ASP A 57 -1.74 3.43 19.01
C ASP A 57 -2.07 1.93 18.83
N GLY A 58 -1.72 1.38 17.67
CA GLY A 58 -1.95 -0.01 17.29
C GLY A 58 -3.32 -0.26 16.65
N THR A 59 -4.09 0.78 16.33
CA THR A 59 -5.30 0.74 15.49
C THR A 59 -5.18 1.75 14.37
N LEU A 60 -5.23 1.29 13.11
CA LEU A 60 -5.28 2.20 11.98
C LEU A 60 -6.66 2.87 11.89
N LEU A 61 -6.74 4.10 12.41
CA LEU A 61 -7.95 4.92 12.42
C LEU A 61 -7.95 5.87 11.22
N ILE A 62 -8.80 5.56 10.24
CA ILE A 62 -8.88 6.30 8.98
C ILE A 62 -10.09 7.25 9.02
N GLY A 63 -9.81 8.55 8.96
CA GLY A 63 -10.80 9.58 8.69
C GLY A 63 -11.10 9.68 7.20
N THR A 64 -12.33 10.02 6.85
CA THR A 64 -12.71 10.36 5.46
C THR A 64 -13.39 11.71 5.41
N LEU A 65 -13.12 12.47 4.36
CA LEU A 65 -13.76 13.75 4.06
C LEU A 65 -14.38 13.66 2.66
N PHE A 66 -15.59 13.11 2.61
CA PHE A 66 -16.34 12.90 1.36
C PHE A 66 -17.58 13.80 1.30
N PRO A 67 -18.04 14.18 0.10
CA PRO A 67 -19.21 15.02 -0.02
C PRO A 67 -20.50 14.23 0.25
N MET A 68 -20.96 14.19 1.50
CA MET A 68 -22.14 13.43 1.92
C MET A 68 -23.45 14.21 1.80
N THR A 69 -23.34 15.51 1.51
CA THR A 69 -24.47 16.42 1.31
C THR A 69 -24.17 17.33 0.13
N GLY A 70 -25.18 17.98 -0.44
CA GLY A 70 -25.02 18.88 -1.59
C GLY A 70 -26.05 18.59 -2.68
N GLU A 71 -25.82 19.10 -3.89
CA GLU A 71 -26.62 18.71 -5.06
C GLU A 71 -26.64 17.18 -5.24
N ALA A 72 -27.73 16.65 -5.77
CA ALA A 72 -28.00 15.21 -5.78
C ALA A 72 -26.84 14.36 -6.33
N GLY A 73 -26.13 14.83 -7.38
CA GLY A 73 -24.99 14.11 -7.94
C GLY A 73 -23.76 14.05 -7.03
N VAL A 74 -23.52 15.12 -6.26
CA VAL A 74 -22.36 15.25 -5.37
C VAL A 74 -22.51 14.34 -4.14
N ALA A 75 -23.70 14.32 -3.53
CA ALA A 75 -23.97 13.44 -2.38
C ALA A 75 -23.94 11.94 -2.75
N VAL A 76 -24.34 11.61 -3.98
CA VAL A 76 -24.36 10.22 -4.49
C VAL A 76 -22.95 9.64 -4.64
N THR A 77 -21.99 10.43 -5.16
CA THR A 77 -20.59 9.99 -5.25
C THR A 77 -19.92 9.88 -3.87
N GLY A 78 -20.29 10.73 -2.91
CA GLY A 78 -19.85 10.59 -1.53
C GLY A 78 -20.29 9.26 -0.90
N ALA A 79 -21.52 8.81 -1.14
CA ALA A 79 -22.01 7.52 -0.65
C ALA A 79 -21.22 6.34 -1.25
N ALA A 80 -20.90 6.40 -2.54
CA ALA A 80 -20.07 5.38 -3.20
C ALA A 80 -18.65 5.33 -2.62
N GLN A 81 -18.03 6.47 -2.32
CA GLN A 81 -16.73 6.54 -1.65
C GLN A 81 -16.77 5.91 -0.25
N VAL A 82 -17.81 6.21 0.55
CA VAL A 82 -18.03 5.54 1.85
C VAL A 82 -18.12 4.02 1.67
N ALA A 83 -18.95 3.54 0.74
CA ALA A 83 -19.10 2.11 0.50
C ALA A 83 -17.78 1.45 0.05
N GLY A 84 -16.96 2.16 -0.74
CA GLY A 84 -15.62 1.72 -1.12
C GLY A 84 -14.69 1.52 0.07
N THR A 85 -14.64 2.51 0.99
CA THR A 85 -13.81 2.40 2.20
C THR A 85 -14.25 1.26 3.11
N GLU A 86 -15.56 1.10 3.33
CA GLU A 86 -16.14 0.06 4.17
C GLU A 86 -15.91 -1.34 3.59
N LEU A 87 -16.05 -1.48 2.26
CA LEU A 87 -15.73 -2.72 1.55
C LEU A 87 -14.25 -3.09 1.72
N ALA A 88 -13.33 -2.14 1.55
CA ALA A 88 -11.91 -2.38 1.71
C ALA A 88 -11.54 -2.80 3.13
N ALA A 89 -11.99 -2.05 4.14
CA ALA A 89 -11.71 -2.35 5.54
C ALA A 89 -12.21 -3.76 5.91
N ARG A 90 -13.42 -4.12 5.48
CA ARG A 90 -13.95 -5.47 5.68
C ARG A 90 -13.10 -6.54 5.01
N GLU A 91 -12.78 -6.39 3.72
CA GLU A 91 -12.01 -7.39 2.98
C GLU A 91 -10.59 -7.59 3.54
N ILE A 92 -9.94 -6.51 4.00
CA ILE A 92 -8.63 -6.59 4.67
C ILE A 92 -8.73 -7.41 5.95
N LEU A 93 -9.75 -7.14 6.78
CA LEU A 93 -9.95 -7.81 8.06
C LEU A 93 -10.38 -9.29 7.88
N GLU A 94 -11.16 -9.61 6.85
CA GLU A 94 -11.49 -10.99 6.48
C GLU A 94 -10.25 -11.77 5.99
N GLN A 95 -9.29 -11.08 5.38
CA GLN A 95 -8.03 -11.63 4.87
C GLN A 95 -6.85 -11.30 5.79
N ALA A 96 -7.09 -11.09 7.09
CA ALA A 96 -6.05 -10.66 8.02
C ALA A 96 -4.88 -11.65 8.06
N LEU A 97 -3.68 -11.13 7.77
CA LEU A 97 -2.41 -11.84 7.89
C LEU A 97 -1.67 -11.39 9.16
N PRO A 98 -0.64 -12.11 9.64
CA PRO A 98 0.13 -11.68 10.81
C PRO A 98 0.64 -10.23 10.71
N GLY A 99 0.38 -9.44 11.74
CA GLY A 99 0.71 -8.01 11.79
C GLY A 99 -0.29 -7.10 11.04
N THR A 100 -1.45 -7.60 10.63
CA THR A 100 -2.56 -6.72 10.20
C THR A 100 -3.09 -5.98 11.41
N LEU A 101 -3.12 -4.64 11.34
CA LEU A 101 -3.70 -3.81 12.38
C LEU A 101 -5.24 -3.85 12.31
N PRO A 102 -5.95 -3.69 13.44
CA PRO A 102 -7.36 -3.32 13.40
C PRO A 102 -7.55 -2.06 12.56
N ILE A 103 -8.64 -1.99 11.79
CA ILE A 103 -9.00 -0.82 11.00
C ILE A 103 -10.31 -0.26 11.53
N GLN A 104 -10.35 1.05 11.75
CA GLN A 104 -11.57 1.78 12.10
C GLN A 104 -11.76 2.96 11.14
N LEU A 105 -13.01 3.21 10.76
CA LEU A 105 -13.37 4.28 9.83
C LEU A 105 -14.17 5.38 10.54
N VAL A 106 -13.83 6.64 10.26
CA VAL A 106 -14.59 7.81 10.72
C VAL A 106 -15.01 8.66 9.53
N HIS A 107 -16.31 8.61 9.23
CA HIS A 107 -16.89 9.29 8.09
C HIS A 107 -17.32 10.73 8.39
N ARG A 108 -16.76 11.72 7.67
CA ARG A 108 -17.17 13.13 7.78
C ARG A 108 -17.53 13.73 6.43
N ASN A 109 -18.50 14.63 6.48
CA ASN A 109 -18.95 15.39 5.33
C ASN A 109 -17.96 16.51 5.03
N SER A 110 -17.42 16.54 3.80
CA SER A 110 -16.56 17.62 3.33
C SER A 110 -17.33 18.84 2.81
N THR A 111 -18.61 18.66 2.43
CA THR A 111 -19.43 19.75 1.90
C THR A 111 -19.81 20.75 3.00
N GLY A 112 -19.67 22.04 2.72
CA GLY A 112 -19.96 23.12 3.68
C GLY A 112 -18.72 23.49 4.49
N ASN A 113 -18.73 23.24 5.81
CA ASN A 113 -17.65 23.64 6.69
C ASN A 113 -16.65 22.49 6.95
N ALA A 114 -15.75 22.27 6.00
CA ALA A 114 -14.71 21.25 6.09
C ALA A 114 -13.78 21.45 7.30
N ALA A 115 -13.57 22.68 7.77
CA ALA A 115 -12.70 22.95 8.93
C ALA A 115 -13.26 22.33 10.22
N VAL A 116 -14.58 22.33 10.42
CA VAL A 116 -15.21 21.65 11.56
C VAL A 116 -15.07 20.13 11.46
N ALA A 117 -15.22 19.59 10.24
CA ALA A 117 -15.02 18.17 10.00
C ALA A 117 -13.57 17.74 10.29
N VAL A 118 -12.58 18.50 9.84
CA VAL A 118 -11.15 18.28 10.14
C VAL A 118 -10.90 18.38 11.65
N ALA A 119 -11.44 19.39 12.32
CA ALA A 119 -11.27 19.54 13.77
C ALA A 119 -11.80 18.34 14.56
N ASP A 120 -12.94 17.76 14.17
CA ASP A 120 -13.46 16.53 14.79
C ASP A 120 -12.57 15.32 14.52
N LEU A 121 -12.01 15.18 13.31
CA LEU A 121 -11.06 14.11 12.98
C LEU A 121 -9.77 14.23 13.81
N VAL A 122 -9.24 15.44 13.96
CA VAL A 122 -8.07 15.72 14.82
C VAL A 122 -8.37 15.37 16.28
N ALA A 123 -9.55 15.75 16.79
CA ALA A 123 -9.96 15.44 18.16
C ALA A 123 -10.14 13.94 18.42
N ARG A 124 -10.34 13.15 17.36
CA ARG A 124 -10.43 11.69 17.42
C ARG A 124 -9.10 10.99 17.24
N HIS A 125 -8.02 11.74 17.00
CA HIS A 125 -6.69 11.20 16.75
C HIS A 125 -6.66 10.22 15.58
N VAL A 126 -7.33 10.55 14.47
CA VAL A 126 -7.19 9.72 13.25
C VAL A 126 -5.76 9.77 12.73
N ASP A 127 -5.28 8.66 12.19
CA ASP A 127 -3.92 8.51 11.70
C ASP A 127 -3.75 9.04 10.28
N LEU A 128 -4.79 8.81 9.47
CA LEU A 128 -4.82 9.14 8.06
C LEU A 128 -6.19 9.68 7.67
N VAL A 129 -6.20 10.68 6.79
CA VAL A 129 -7.40 11.23 6.17
C VAL A 129 -7.39 10.92 4.68
N LEU A 130 -8.45 10.25 4.21
CA LEU A 130 -8.79 10.16 2.80
C LEU A 130 -9.60 11.40 2.40
N TRP A 131 -9.10 12.14 1.41
CA TRP A 131 -9.83 13.26 0.83
C TRP A 131 -10.53 12.84 -0.46
N ASP A 132 -11.74 13.38 -0.66
CA ASP A 132 -12.60 13.19 -1.83
C ASP A 132 -11.87 13.02 -3.18
N ALA A 133 -12.31 12.03 -3.96
CA ALA A 133 -11.77 11.73 -5.30
C ALA A 133 -12.21 12.73 -6.37
N THR A 134 -13.23 13.54 -6.10
CA THR A 134 -13.88 14.42 -7.10
C THR A 134 -13.41 15.88 -7.04
N SER A 135 -12.59 16.24 -6.05
CA SER A 135 -12.16 17.61 -5.82
C SER A 135 -10.75 17.69 -5.23
N ALA A 136 -10.01 18.72 -5.62
CA ALA A 136 -8.69 18.98 -5.06
C ALA A 136 -8.79 19.37 -3.57
N VAL A 137 -7.78 18.99 -2.79
CA VAL A 137 -7.69 19.34 -1.37
C VAL A 137 -7.50 20.86 -1.21
N PRO A 138 -8.35 21.57 -0.44
CA PRO A 138 -8.11 22.96 -0.08
C PRO A 138 -6.83 23.12 0.74
N ALA A 139 -6.07 24.19 0.50
CA ALA A 139 -4.79 24.44 1.18
C ALA A 139 -4.92 24.55 2.70
N GLU A 140 -6.05 25.05 3.19
CA GLU A 140 -6.34 25.17 4.62
C GLU A 140 -6.57 23.81 5.27
N VAL A 141 -7.23 22.89 4.54
CA VAL A 141 -7.44 21.51 5.00
C VAL A 141 -6.12 20.79 5.07
N SER A 142 -5.32 20.83 4.00
CA SER A 142 -4.03 20.14 3.97
C SER A 142 -3.08 20.66 5.06
N ALA A 143 -3.01 21.98 5.24
CA ALA A 143 -2.23 22.58 6.32
C ALA A 143 -2.68 22.12 7.71
N SER A 144 -4.00 22.05 7.95
CA SER A 144 -4.55 21.65 9.26
C SER A 144 -4.30 20.18 9.57
N VAL A 145 -4.47 19.29 8.59
CA VAL A 145 -4.24 17.84 8.73
C VAL A 145 -2.76 17.56 8.99
N VAL A 146 -1.85 18.16 8.20
CA VAL A 146 -0.41 17.98 8.37
C VAL A 146 0.08 18.56 9.70
N ALA A 147 -0.42 19.73 10.12
CA ALA A 147 -0.07 20.32 11.42
C ALA A 147 -0.50 19.46 12.61
N ALA A 148 -1.54 18.63 12.46
CA ALA A 148 -1.98 17.67 13.45
C ALA A 148 -1.17 16.35 13.45
N GLY A 149 -0.20 16.19 12.54
CA GLY A 149 0.59 14.96 12.40
C GLY A 149 -0.18 13.82 11.72
N ILE A 150 -1.26 14.12 11.01
CA ILE A 150 -2.12 13.14 10.35
C ILE A 150 -1.65 12.99 8.89
N ALA A 151 -1.57 11.76 8.39
CA ALA A 151 -1.29 11.51 6.99
C ALA A 151 -2.48 11.97 6.13
N LEU A 152 -2.22 12.64 5.01
CA LEU A 152 -3.25 13.01 4.06
C LEU A 152 -3.05 12.22 2.77
N LEU A 153 -4.08 11.51 2.33
CA LEU A 153 -4.12 10.82 1.06
C LEU A 153 -5.26 11.39 0.19
N PRO A 154 -4.94 12.27 -0.77
CA PRO A 154 -5.89 12.72 -1.77
C PRO A 154 -6.30 11.57 -2.69
N LEU A 155 -7.60 11.31 -2.85
CA LEU A 155 -8.06 10.21 -3.71
C LEU A 155 -7.98 10.58 -5.20
N ASP A 156 -7.78 11.85 -5.55
CA ASP A 156 -7.49 12.24 -6.92
C ASP A 156 -6.14 11.69 -7.43
N ASP A 157 -5.23 11.27 -6.53
CA ASP A 157 -4.01 10.54 -6.88
C ASP A 157 -4.30 9.17 -7.53
N PHE A 158 -5.51 8.61 -7.40
CA PHE A 158 -5.91 7.35 -8.04
C PHE A 158 -6.60 7.57 -9.39
N THR A 159 -6.67 8.82 -9.85
CA THR A 159 -7.36 9.19 -11.07
C THR A 159 -6.60 8.93 -12.36
N ASN A 160 -5.33 8.48 -12.35
CA ASN A 160 -4.67 7.96 -13.57
C ASN A 160 -4.87 8.80 -14.86
N GLY A 161 -4.79 10.14 -14.77
CA GLY A 161 -5.06 11.05 -15.90
C GLY A 161 -6.50 11.57 -15.99
N GLY A 162 -7.17 11.76 -14.83
CA GLY A 162 -8.55 12.26 -14.74
C GLY A 162 -9.63 11.18 -14.85
N THR A 163 -9.22 9.92 -14.82
CA THR A 163 -10.05 8.71 -14.82
C THR A 163 -9.83 7.85 -13.59
N PRO A 164 -10.79 7.94 -12.66
CA PRO A 164 -11.33 6.75 -12.07
C PRO A 164 -12.85 6.99 -12.05
N LEU A 165 -13.43 6.70 -13.21
CA LEU A 165 -14.67 7.35 -13.69
C LEU A 165 -15.87 6.40 -13.72
N ALA A 166 -15.66 5.10 -13.53
CA ALA A 166 -16.64 4.10 -13.19
C ALA A 166 -15.88 2.86 -12.73
N ALA A 167 -16.31 2.26 -11.61
CA ALA A 167 -15.91 0.90 -11.27
C ALA A 167 -16.12 -0.01 -12.49
N ASP A 168 -15.18 -0.92 -12.76
CA ASP A 168 -15.48 -2.00 -13.70
C ASP A 168 -16.71 -2.80 -13.21
N GLU A 169 -17.37 -3.52 -14.11
CA GLU A 169 -18.63 -4.19 -13.78
C GLU A 169 -18.48 -5.14 -12.58
N ALA A 170 -17.35 -5.82 -12.47
CA ALA A 170 -17.08 -6.76 -11.38
C ALA A 170 -16.95 -6.04 -10.03
N PHE A 171 -16.23 -4.92 -9.98
CA PHE A 171 -16.11 -4.11 -8.77
C PHE A 171 -17.41 -3.40 -8.41
N ALA A 172 -18.15 -2.91 -9.42
CA ALA A 172 -19.44 -2.28 -9.21
C ALA A 172 -20.47 -3.26 -8.61
N VAL A 173 -20.40 -4.56 -8.98
CA VAL A 173 -21.20 -5.62 -8.35
C VAL A 173 -20.77 -5.85 -6.90
N ARG A 174 -19.48 -5.85 -6.58
CA ARG A 174 -18.98 -5.98 -5.20
C ARG A 174 -19.49 -4.84 -4.32
N LEU A 175 -19.38 -3.60 -4.79
CA LEU A 175 -19.90 -2.43 -4.09
C LEU A 175 -21.41 -2.55 -3.82
N ARG A 176 -22.22 -2.86 -4.83
CA ARG A 176 -23.68 -3.00 -4.66
C ARG A 176 -24.10 -4.22 -3.85
N THR A 177 -23.26 -5.25 -3.79
CA THR A 177 -23.49 -6.40 -2.89
C THR A 177 -23.27 -5.98 -1.44
N SER A 178 -22.25 -5.15 -1.19
CA SER A 178 -21.99 -4.57 0.14
C SER A 178 -23.04 -3.55 0.56
N ASP A 179 -23.45 -2.69 -0.35
CA ASP A 179 -24.45 -1.65 -0.14
C ASP A 179 -25.44 -1.62 -1.31
N PRO A 180 -26.56 -2.37 -1.19
CA PRO A 180 -27.60 -2.41 -2.22
C PRO A 180 -28.31 -1.07 -2.47
N GLY A 181 -28.12 -0.07 -1.59
CA GLY A 181 -28.71 1.25 -1.70
C GLY A 181 -27.96 2.22 -2.60
N LEU A 182 -26.79 1.82 -3.12
CA LEU A 182 -25.95 2.68 -3.95
C LEU A 182 -26.62 3.05 -5.29
N ALA A 183 -26.84 4.35 -5.47
CA ALA A 183 -27.32 4.92 -6.73
C ALA A 183 -26.22 5.02 -7.80
N ASP A 184 -24.95 5.14 -7.39
CA ASP A 184 -23.76 5.22 -8.23
C ASP A 184 -22.60 4.49 -7.54
N THR A 185 -21.52 4.23 -8.28
CA THR A 185 -20.29 3.57 -7.83
C THR A 185 -19.02 4.39 -8.10
N ALA A 186 -19.11 5.54 -8.77
CA ALA A 186 -18.00 6.46 -9.00
C ALA A 186 -17.44 6.99 -7.66
N GLY A 187 -16.12 7.04 -7.50
CA GLY A 187 -15.48 7.33 -6.22
C GLY A 187 -15.15 6.06 -5.41
N GLY A 188 -15.94 4.99 -5.57
CA GLY A 188 -15.85 3.81 -4.71
C GLY A 188 -14.56 3.00 -4.90
N GLY A 189 -14.02 2.95 -6.12
CA GLY A 189 -12.76 2.23 -6.40
C GLY A 189 -11.56 2.92 -5.76
N GLU A 190 -11.51 4.23 -5.90
CA GLU A 190 -10.45 5.09 -5.38
C GLU A 190 -10.44 5.03 -3.87
N ALA A 191 -11.62 5.14 -3.26
CA ALA A 191 -11.76 5.05 -1.82
C ALA A 191 -11.39 3.65 -1.28
N PHE A 192 -11.72 2.58 -2.02
CA PHE A 192 -11.28 1.22 -1.70
C PHE A 192 -9.75 1.10 -1.75
N ASP A 193 -9.13 1.52 -2.85
CA ASP A 193 -7.68 1.45 -3.03
C ASP A 193 -6.94 2.36 -2.04
N GLY A 194 -7.53 3.50 -1.66
CA GLY A 194 -7.00 4.39 -0.62
C GLY A 194 -6.89 3.70 0.74
N VAL A 195 -7.91 2.94 1.15
CA VAL A 195 -7.86 2.15 2.40
C VAL A 195 -6.84 1.02 2.30
N VAL A 196 -6.79 0.30 1.17
CA VAL A 196 -5.79 -0.78 0.98
C VAL A 196 -4.37 -0.22 1.01
N LEU A 197 -4.11 0.89 0.32
CA LEU A 197 -2.81 1.55 0.31
C LEU A 197 -2.42 2.04 1.71
N ALA A 198 -3.35 2.66 2.46
CA ALA A 198 -3.12 3.10 3.84
C ALA A 198 -2.73 1.93 4.75
N ALA A 199 -3.46 0.80 4.66
CA ALA A 199 -3.14 -0.39 5.42
C ALA A 199 -1.77 -1.00 5.05
N LEU A 200 -1.42 -0.99 3.75
CA LEU A 200 -0.12 -1.46 3.28
C LEU A 200 1.02 -0.54 3.75
N ALA A 201 0.80 0.77 3.74
CA ALA A 201 1.74 1.76 4.24
C ALA A 201 2.00 1.59 5.74
N ALA A 202 0.95 1.41 6.55
CA ALA A 202 1.08 1.11 7.97
C ALA A 202 1.82 -0.22 8.22
N ALA A 203 1.51 -1.27 7.43
CA ALA A 203 2.19 -2.56 7.52
C ALA A 203 3.67 -2.52 7.11
N GLU A 204 4.02 -1.69 6.11
CA GLU A 204 5.40 -1.47 5.68
C GLU A 204 6.20 -0.65 6.70
N ALA A 205 5.58 0.38 7.27
CA ALA A 205 6.19 1.20 8.32
C ALA A 205 6.33 0.42 9.65
N GLY A 206 5.46 -0.55 9.89
CA GLY A 206 5.32 -1.20 11.20
C GLY A 206 4.79 -0.24 12.28
N ASP A 207 4.09 0.81 11.84
CA ASP A 207 3.54 1.90 12.66
C ASP A 207 2.31 2.47 11.93
N ASP A 208 1.29 2.81 12.69
CA ASP A 208 0.05 3.44 12.22
C ASP A 208 0.05 4.95 12.37
N GLY A 209 1.00 5.55 13.08
CA GLY A 209 1.01 7.00 13.22
C GLY A 209 1.19 7.71 11.86
N GLY A 210 0.42 8.79 11.66
CA GLY A 210 0.43 9.60 10.44
C GLY A 210 1.83 10.00 9.92
N PRO A 211 2.80 10.40 10.77
CA PRO A 211 4.16 10.74 10.30
C PRO A 211 4.93 9.56 9.71
N SER A 212 4.61 8.33 10.13
CA SER A 212 5.19 7.10 9.59
C SER A 212 4.47 6.62 8.32
N ILE A 213 3.13 6.74 8.30
CA ILE A 213 2.31 6.38 7.14
C ILE A 213 2.60 7.28 5.95
N ALA A 214 2.67 8.60 6.13
CA ALA A 214 2.79 9.56 5.03
C ALA A 214 3.93 9.23 4.03
N PRO A 215 5.19 9.01 4.45
CA PRO A 215 6.25 8.60 3.53
C PRO A 215 6.15 7.14 3.08
N ALA A 216 5.42 6.28 3.82
CA ALA A 216 5.23 4.87 3.46
C ALA A 216 4.27 4.70 2.28
N LEU A 217 3.29 5.60 2.13
CA LEU A 217 2.39 5.63 0.97
C LEU A 217 3.17 5.60 -0.35
N ASP A 218 4.22 6.41 -0.48
CA ASP A 218 5.05 6.41 -1.69
C ASP A 218 5.90 5.14 -1.83
N ARG A 219 6.42 4.60 -0.71
CA ARG A 219 7.23 3.38 -0.73
C ARG A 219 6.46 2.16 -1.21
N VAL A 220 5.19 2.04 -0.82
CA VAL A 220 4.33 0.92 -1.25
C VAL A 220 3.70 1.12 -2.64
N SER A 221 3.80 2.31 -3.23
CA SER A 221 3.32 2.61 -4.59
C SER A 221 4.38 2.44 -5.69
N HIS A 222 5.67 2.61 -5.36
CA HIS A 222 6.73 2.81 -6.37
C HIS A 222 7.85 1.75 -6.37
N GLY A 223 7.62 0.58 -5.77
CA GLY A 223 8.59 -0.51 -5.80
C GLY A 223 8.73 -1.22 -7.16
N ASP A 224 9.52 -2.30 -7.17
CA ASP A 224 9.76 -3.13 -8.37
C ASP A 224 8.80 -4.32 -8.48
N SER A 225 8.15 -4.68 -7.37
CA SER A 225 7.32 -5.87 -7.25
C SER A 225 5.85 -5.50 -7.31
N VAL A 226 5.24 -5.63 -8.49
CA VAL A 226 3.81 -5.34 -8.67
C VAL A 226 2.94 -6.38 -7.94
N CYS A 227 1.96 -5.88 -7.20
CA CYS A 227 0.93 -6.67 -6.53
C CYS A 227 -0.40 -5.93 -6.60
N THR A 228 -1.53 -6.66 -6.56
CA THR A 228 -2.84 -6.08 -6.90
C THR A 228 -3.92 -6.31 -5.85
N SER A 229 -3.56 -6.87 -4.69
CA SER A 229 -4.50 -7.10 -3.58
C SER A 229 -3.80 -7.02 -2.23
N TRP A 230 -4.55 -6.74 -1.17
CA TRP A 230 -4.06 -6.76 0.20
C TRP A 230 -3.22 -8.02 0.50
N ALA A 231 -3.78 -9.21 0.28
CA ALA A 231 -3.10 -10.47 0.60
C ALA A 231 -1.79 -10.66 -0.16
N THR A 232 -1.78 -10.37 -1.48
CA THR A 232 -0.57 -10.54 -2.31
C THR A 232 0.51 -9.52 -1.96
N CYS A 233 0.12 -8.26 -1.75
CA CYS A 233 1.04 -7.20 -1.35
C CYS A 233 1.60 -7.42 0.06
N ARG A 234 0.75 -7.80 1.01
CA ARG A 234 1.17 -8.08 2.39
C ARG A 234 2.14 -9.26 2.47
N THR A 235 1.94 -10.27 1.64
CA THR A 235 2.86 -11.41 1.50
C THR A 235 4.22 -10.94 0.95
N ALA A 236 4.22 -10.14 -0.12
CA ALA A 236 5.44 -9.58 -0.70
C ALA A 236 6.20 -8.68 0.30
N LEU A 237 5.50 -7.88 1.12
CA LEU A 237 6.10 -7.12 2.23
C LEU A 237 6.75 -8.05 3.27
N GLY A 238 6.11 -9.18 3.60
CA GLY A 238 6.69 -10.20 4.48
C GLY A 238 7.98 -10.83 3.93
N GLU A 239 8.09 -10.91 2.60
CA GLU A 239 9.30 -11.33 1.88
C GLU A 239 10.34 -10.21 1.72
N LYS A 240 10.10 -9.02 2.31
CA LYS A 240 10.95 -7.83 2.23
C LYS A 240 11.13 -7.28 0.81
N LYS A 241 10.14 -7.48 -0.07
CA LYS A 241 10.11 -6.88 -1.40
C LYS A 241 9.65 -5.42 -1.32
N GLN A 242 10.15 -4.60 -2.26
CA GLN A 242 9.64 -3.25 -2.47
C GLN A 242 8.43 -3.35 -3.40
N ILE A 243 7.23 -3.17 -2.84
CA ILE A 243 6.00 -3.37 -3.61
C ILE A 243 5.61 -2.14 -4.43
N ALA A 244 4.97 -2.36 -5.56
CA ALA A 244 4.24 -1.34 -6.30
C ALA A 244 2.77 -1.76 -6.39
N TYR A 245 1.98 -1.34 -5.40
CA TYR A 245 0.56 -1.63 -5.35
C TYR A 245 -0.17 -1.02 -6.55
N GLN A 246 -0.97 -1.85 -7.22
CA GLN A 246 -1.85 -1.45 -8.32
C GLN A 246 -3.23 -2.06 -8.06
N GLY A 247 -4.13 -1.26 -7.51
CA GLY A 247 -5.44 -1.69 -7.04
C GLY A 247 -6.49 -1.79 -8.15
N VAL A 248 -7.76 -1.69 -7.77
CA VAL A 248 -8.89 -1.76 -8.71
C VAL A 248 -8.92 -0.57 -9.68
N THR A 249 -8.33 0.56 -9.28
CA THR A 249 -8.16 1.78 -10.09
C THR A 249 -6.84 1.81 -10.86
N GLY A 250 -5.96 0.84 -10.62
CA GLY A 250 -4.60 0.82 -11.19
C GLY A 250 -3.58 1.43 -10.24
N ARG A 251 -2.58 2.11 -10.81
CA ARG A 251 -1.47 2.70 -10.04
C ARG A 251 -1.90 4.06 -9.44
N ARG A 252 -1.34 4.42 -8.28
CA ARG A 252 -1.36 5.81 -7.79
C ARG A 252 -0.44 6.70 -8.64
N SER A 253 -0.95 7.80 -9.19
CA SER A 253 -0.24 8.71 -10.10
C SER A 253 0.54 9.82 -9.39
#